data_AF-A0AA95JDR7-F1
#
_entry.id   AF-A0AA95JDR7-F1
#
_cell.length_a   1.000
_cell.length_b   1.000
_cell.length_c   1.000
_cell.angle_alpha   90.00
_cell.angle_beta   90.00
_cell.angle_gamma   90.00
#
_symmetry.space_group_name_H-M   'P 1'
#
loop_
_entity.id
_entity.type
_entity.pdbx_description
1 polymer ?
#
loop_
_entity_poly.entity_id
_entity_poly.type
_entity_poly.pdbx_seq_one_letter_code
_entity_poly.pdbx_strand_id
1 'polypeptide(L)'
;MSSRLALIAAAVFTLAAPAFAQEGTAPTAAVQGAPSAEVRAFEIKAEAFTARLAQLQSELETAIAAAGGDQSRGMAAVEAIIARYEPEIDAFVPELESFFDAQIAIATSDEQKVSLAESKADNSLRLRGMVQHIRTFAPDFIAAGGRS
;
A
#
# COMPACT_ATOMS: atom_id res chain seq x y z
N MET A 1 -52.80 -9.15 -14.50
CA MET A 1 -54.19 -8.69 -14.34
C MET A 1 -54.20 -7.64 -13.24
N SER A 2 -54.71 -6.46 -13.57
CA SER A 2 -54.71 -5.23 -12.77
C SER A 2 -55.56 -5.31 -11.51
N SER A 3 -55.16 -4.59 -10.47
CA SER A 3 -56.08 -3.99 -9.50
C SER A 3 -55.86 -2.48 -9.50
N ARG A 4 -56.88 -1.75 -9.96
CA ARG A 4 -56.98 -0.29 -10.04
C ARG A 4 -57.58 0.28 -8.74
N LEU A 5 -57.44 1.61 -8.56
CA LEU A 5 -58.17 2.54 -7.66
C LEU A 5 -57.64 2.58 -6.20
N ALA A 6 -57.45 3.73 -5.54
CA ALA A 6 -57.99 5.11 -5.66
C ALA A 6 -56.84 6.14 -5.41
N LEU A 7 -56.72 7.34 -5.99
CA LEU A 7 -57.61 8.47 -6.30
C LEU A 7 -57.91 9.41 -5.10
N ILE A 8 -57.10 10.49 -5.05
CA ILE A 8 -57.31 11.89 -4.61
C ILE A 8 -57.50 12.24 -3.11
N ALA A 9 -56.65 13.16 -2.62
CA ALA A 9 -57.06 14.41 -1.98
C ALA A 9 -55.88 15.40 -1.90
N ALA A 10 -55.98 16.49 -2.66
CA ALA A 10 -55.11 17.65 -2.53
C ALA A 10 -55.44 18.42 -1.25
N ALA A 11 -54.41 18.90 -0.53
CA ALA A 11 -54.54 20.03 0.38
C ALA A 11 -53.43 21.04 0.07
N VAL A 12 -53.86 22.29 0.08
CA VAL A 12 -53.29 23.46 -0.58
C VAL A 12 -52.23 24.14 0.30
N PHE A 13 -51.12 24.53 -0.35
CA PHE A 13 -50.40 25.82 -0.26
C PHE A 13 -50.60 26.72 0.98
N THR A 14 -49.49 27.05 1.66
CA THR A 14 -49.08 28.42 2.10
C THR A 14 -47.62 28.35 2.56
N LEU A 15 -46.64 28.68 1.72
CA LEU A 15 -45.95 29.98 1.60
C LEU A 15 -45.30 30.55 2.89
N ALA A 16 -43.97 30.68 2.79
CA ALA A 16 -43.10 31.74 3.33
C ALA A 16 -42.84 31.87 4.85
N ALA A 17 -41.67 31.37 5.29
CA ALA A 17 -40.58 32.14 5.92
C ALA A 17 -39.41 31.21 6.34
N PRO A 18 -38.13 31.55 6.10
CA PRO A 18 -37.01 30.81 6.68
C PRO A 18 -36.73 31.38 8.08
N ALA A 19 -37.10 30.65 9.12
CA ALA A 19 -36.69 30.95 10.49
C ALA A 19 -36.03 29.71 11.09
N PHE A 20 -34.79 29.92 11.52
CA PHE A 20 -33.85 28.93 12.04
C PHE A 20 -34.36 28.19 13.29
N ALA A 21 -33.80 26.98 13.49
CA ALA A 21 -33.84 26.09 14.67
C ALA A 21 -35.08 25.19 14.81
N GLN A 22 -34.99 23.89 15.13
CA GLN A 22 -33.92 22.90 15.27
C GLN A 22 -34.65 21.54 15.38
N GLU A 23 -33.87 20.45 15.24
CA GLU A 23 -34.16 19.08 15.68
C GLU A 23 -34.77 18.10 14.68
N GLY A 24 -34.06 16.98 14.57
CA GLY A 24 -34.66 15.71 14.21
C GLY A 24 -34.33 15.22 12.82
N THR A 25 -33.06 14.98 12.54
CA THR A 25 -32.50 13.64 12.24
C THR A 25 -31.06 13.88 11.81
N ALA A 26 -30.12 13.58 12.72
CA ALA A 26 -28.72 13.45 12.33
C ALA A 26 -28.69 12.55 11.10
N PRO A 27 -28.01 12.93 10.00
CA PRO A 27 -27.69 11.93 9.01
C PRO A 27 -26.89 10.89 9.80
N THR A 28 -27.45 9.69 9.96
CA THR A 28 -26.64 8.52 10.25
C THR A 28 -25.75 8.41 9.04
N ALA A 29 -24.63 9.14 9.08
CA ALA A 29 -23.52 8.94 8.21
C ALA A 29 -23.25 7.47 8.36
N ALA A 30 -23.57 6.71 7.31
CA ALA A 30 -22.94 5.44 7.10
C ALA A 30 -21.45 5.76 7.05
N VAL A 31 -20.78 5.75 8.20
CA VAL A 31 -19.33 5.65 8.29
C VAL A 31 -19.03 4.20 7.92
N GLN A 32 -19.30 3.87 6.67
CA GLN A 32 -18.44 2.97 5.92
C GLN A 32 -17.20 3.83 5.69
N GLY A 33 -16.33 3.83 6.69
CA GLY A 33 -15.18 4.72 6.76
C GLY A 33 -14.33 4.52 5.51
N ALA A 34 -14.35 5.51 4.63
CA ALA A 34 -13.28 5.64 3.67
C ALA A 34 -11.96 5.61 4.45
N PRO A 35 -10.90 4.97 3.93
CA PRO A 35 -9.60 5.00 4.58
C PRO A 35 -9.24 6.47 4.87
N SER A 36 -8.76 6.73 6.09
CA SER A 36 -8.31 8.06 6.50
C SER A 36 -7.34 8.63 5.47
N ALA A 37 -7.29 9.95 5.33
CA ALA A 37 -6.41 10.59 4.35
C ALA A 37 -4.94 10.12 4.47
N GLU A 38 -4.48 9.85 5.70
CA GLU A 38 -3.16 9.30 6.01
C GLU A 38 -2.99 7.86 5.51
N VAL A 39 -4.00 7.00 5.66
CA VAL A 39 -3.99 5.63 5.13
C VAL A 39 -3.89 5.65 3.61
N ARG A 40 -4.69 6.49 2.94
CA ARG A 40 -4.64 6.64 1.48
C ARG A 40 -3.28 7.17 1.00
N ALA A 41 -2.71 8.15 1.71
CA ALA A 41 -1.40 8.70 1.37
C ALA A 41 -0.30 7.63 1.51
N PHE A 42 -0.38 6.78 2.54
CA PHE A 42 0.52 5.66 2.72
C PHE A 42 0.34 4.59 1.63
N GLU A 43 -0.89 4.23 1.28
CA GLU A 43 -1.20 3.28 0.19
C GLU A 43 -0.59 3.74 -1.14
N ILE A 44 -0.76 5.00 -1.51
CA ILE A 44 -0.16 5.57 -2.75
C ILE A 44 1.37 5.46 -2.71
N LYS A 45 2.00 5.74 -1.57
CA LYS A 45 3.45 5.58 -1.41
C LYS A 45 3.88 4.11 -1.50
N ALA A 46 3.13 3.21 -0.87
CA ALA A 46 3.40 1.78 -0.89
C ALA A 46 3.25 1.19 -2.31
N GLU A 47 2.26 1.64 -3.08
CA GLU A 47 2.09 1.29 -4.49
C GLU A 47 3.26 1.80 -5.34
N ALA A 48 3.65 3.07 -5.16
CA ALA A 48 4.79 3.65 -5.87
C ALA A 48 6.10 2.91 -5.53
N PHE A 49 6.31 2.58 -4.26
CA PHE A 49 7.46 1.80 -3.81
C PHE A 49 7.44 0.38 -4.38
N THR A 50 6.28 -0.28 -4.42
CA THR A 50 6.12 -1.60 -5.05
C THR A 50 6.46 -1.56 -6.54
N ALA A 51 6.04 -0.51 -7.25
CA ALA A 51 6.41 -0.31 -8.65
C ALA A 51 7.93 -0.12 -8.82
N ARG A 52 8.59 0.59 -7.90
CA ARG A 52 10.06 0.70 -7.88
C ARG A 52 10.74 -0.63 -7.64
N LEU A 53 10.23 -1.49 -6.75
CA LEU A 53 10.79 -2.82 -6.54
C LEU A 53 10.63 -3.74 -7.77
N ALA A 54 9.50 -3.63 -8.48
CA ALA A 54 9.32 -4.33 -9.75
C ALA A 54 10.32 -3.84 -10.81
N GLN A 55 10.59 -2.53 -10.84
CA GLN A 55 11.62 -1.96 -11.72
C GLN A 55 13.02 -2.46 -11.36
N LEU A 56 13.37 -2.48 -10.06
CA LEU A 56 14.61 -3.07 -9.55
C LEU A 56 14.79 -4.50 -10.06
N GLN A 57 13.76 -5.34 -9.92
CA GLN A 57 13.81 -6.72 -10.41
C GLN A 57 14.12 -6.78 -11.91
N SER A 58 13.42 -5.99 -12.73
CA SER A 58 13.63 -5.96 -14.18
C SER A 58 15.03 -5.46 -14.57
N GLU A 59 15.54 -4.45 -13.87
CA GLU A 59 16.90 -3.94 -14.06
C GLU A 59 17.95 -5.01 -13.72
N LEU A 60 17.76 -5.75 -12.63
CA LEU A 60 18.65 -6.85 -12.22
C LEU A 60 18.65 -7.98 -13.25
N GLU A 61 17.47 -8.43 -13.69
CA GLU A 61 17.34 -9.46 -14.74
C GLU A 61 18.06 -9.04 -16.03
N THR A 62 17.87 -7.78 -16.45
CA THR A 62 18.53 -7.21 -17.63
C THR A 62 20.04 -7.16 -17.45
N ALA A 63 20.53 -6.73 -16.28
CA ALA A 63 21.96 -6.65 -16.00
C ALA A 63 22.62 -8.04 -15.95
N ILE A 64 21.95 -9.02 -15.35
CA ILE A 64 22.40 -10.41 -15.27
C ILE A 64 22.49 -11.02 -16.67
N ALA A 65 21.46 -10.84 -17.50
CA ALA A 65 21.46 -11.31 -18.89
C ALA A 65 22.58 -10.64 -19.71
N ALA A 66 22.76 -9.32 -19.57
CA ALA A 66 23.79 -8.57 -20.28
C ALA A 66 25.22 -8.88 -19.82
N ALA A 67 25.39 -9.46 -18.62
CA ALA A 67 26.69 -9.91 -18.13
C ALA A 67 27.18 -11.17 -18.87
N GLY A 68 26.29 -11.99 -19.43
CA GLY A 68 26.65 -13.14 -20.25
C GLY A 68 27.56 -14.16 -19.55
N GLY A 69 27.45 -14.29 -18.22
CA GLY A 69 28.30 -15.16 -17.41
C GLY A 69 29.56 -14.50 -16.84
N ASP A 70 29.86 -13.25 -17.20
CA ASP A 70 30.97 -12.50 -16.59
C ASP A 70 30.58 -12.05 -15.18
N GLN A 71 31.11 -12.76 -14.18
CA GLN A 71 30.81 -12.53 -12.77
C GLN A 71 31.24 -11.14 -12.30
N SER A 72 32.42 -10.64 -12.72
CA SER A 72 32.89 -9.31 -12.31
C SER A 72 32.02 -8.21 -12.88
N ARG A 73 31.71 -8.30 -14.18
CA ARG A 73 30.85 -7.32 -14.85
C ARG A 73 29.42 -7.37 -14.32
N GLY A 74 28.87 -8.57 -14.11
CA GLY A 74 27.52 -8.77 -13.59
C GLY A 74 27.38 -8.24 -12.17
N MET A 75 28.32 -8.56 -11.28
CA MET A 75 28.29 -8.07 -9.90
C MET A 75 28.44 -6.55 -9.83
N ALA A 76 29.33 -5.96 -10.65
CA ALA A 76 29.45 -4.51 -10.72
C ALA A 76 28.14 -3.84 -11.16
N ALA A 77 27.42 -4.42 -12.13
CA ALA A 77 26.13 -3.91 -12.57
C ALA A 77 25.04 -4.08 -11.50
N VAL A 78 24.97 -5.24 -10.84
CA VAL A 78 24.04 -5.53 -9.75
C VAL A 78 24.24 -4.55 -8.59
N GLU A 79 25.47 -4.35 -8.12
CA GLU A 79 25.76 -3.39 -7.04
C GLU A 79 25.41 -1.95 -7.44
N ALA A 80 25.68 -1.55 -8.69
CA ALA A 80 25.33 -0.22 -9.17
C ALA A 80 23.80 -0.01 -9.21
N ILE A 81 23.02 -1.06 -9.45
CA ILE A 81 21.56 -1.01 -9.38
C ILE A 81 21.13 -0.95 -7.91
N ILE A 82 21.59 -1.89 -7.07
CA ILE A 82 21.24 -1.93 -5.63
C ILE A 82 21.51 -0.59 -4.95
N ALA A 83 22.67 0.03 -5.21
CA ALA A 83 23.06 1.30 -4.61
C ALA A 83 22.06 2.45 -4.90
N ARG A 84 21.25 2.36 -5.96
CA ARG A 84 20.19 3.33 -6.27
C ARG A 84 18.93 3.09 -5.45
N TYR A 85 18.62 1.83 -5.15
CA TYR A 85 17.37 1.42 -4.50
C TYR A 85 17.51 1.26 -2.99
N GLU A 86 18.70 0.93 -2.48
CA GLU A 86 19.01 0.83 -1.04
C GLU A 86 18.55 2.05 -0.24
N PRO A 87 18.84 3.31 -0.62
CA PRO A 87 18.34 4.47 0.12
C PRO A 87 16.81 4.64 0.07
N GLU A 88 16.15 4.20 -1.02
CA GLU A 88 14.69 4.25 -1.11
C GLU A 88 14.05 3.22 -0.16
N ILE A 89 14.64 2.02 -0.07
CA ILE A 89 14.21 0.97 0.86
C ILE A 89 14.42 1.42 2.30
N ASP A 90 15.62 1.94 2.63
CA ASP A 90 15.95 2.41 3.97
C ASP A 90 15.06 3.58 4.42
N ALA A 91 14.64 4.45 3.49
CA ALA A 91 13.70 5.53 3.77
C ALA A 91 12.26 5.03 3.95
N PHE A 92 11.84 3.99 3.21
CA PHE A 92 10.46 3.47 3.26
C PHE A 92 10.18 2.64 4.51
N VAL A 93 11.17 1.88 5.01
CA VAL A 93 11.00 1.03 6.21
C VAL A 93 10.50 1.80 7.44
N PRO A 94 11.06 2.95 7.86
CA PRO A 94 10.53 3.70 9.00
C PRO A 94 9.12 4.27 8.73
N GLU A 95 8.78 4.62 7.49
CA GLU A 95 7.41 5.04 7.13
C GLU A 95 6.41 3.89 7.30
N LEU A 96 6.78 2.69 6.86
CA LEU A 96 6.00 1.47 7.05
C LEU A 96 5.84 1.11 8.54
N GLU A 97 6.92 1.18 9.30
CA GLU A 97 6.90 0.93 10.74
C GLU A 97 5.98 1.91 11.47
N SER A 98 6.05 3.20 11.12
CA SER A 98 5.18 4.23 11.68
C SER A 98 3.72 4.04 11.28
N PHE A 99 3.44 3.57 10.06
CA PHE A 99 2.09 3.24 9.62
C PHE A 99 1.51 2.10 10.47
N PHE A 100 2.26 1.01 10.67
CA PHE A 100 1.82 -0.07 11.55
C PHE A 100 1.62 0.39 12.99
N ASP A 101 2.49 1.24 13.53
CA ASP A 101 2.32 1.79 14.88
C ASP A 101 1.02 2.59 15.03
N ALA A 102 0.65 3.37 14.01
CA ALA A 102 -0.63 4.07 13.98
C ALA A 102 -1.82 3.10 13.93
N GLN A 103 -1.73 2.03 13.14
CA GLN A 103 -2.77 1.00 13.05
C GLN A 103 -2.91 0.20 14.36
N ILE A 104 -1.80 -0.11 15.04
CA ILE A 104 -1.79 -0.77 16.36
C ILE A 104 -2.45 0.13 17.41
N ALA A 105 -2.20 1.44 17.37
CA ALA A 105 -2.76 2.40 18.32
C ALA A 105 -4.29 2.49 18.25
N ILE A 106 -4.88 2.32 17.06
CA ILE A 106 -6.34 2.35 16.85
C ILE A 106 -7.00 0.97 16.94
N ALA A 107 -6.22 -0.12 16.98
CA ALA A 107 -6.75 -1.47 17.08
C ALA A 107 -7.46 -1.71 18.42
N THR A 108 -8.64 -2.34 18.37
CA THR A 108 -9.53 -2.47 19.53
C THR A 108 -9.37 -3.78 20.28
N SER A 109 -8.73 -4.80 19.69
CA SER A 109 -8.46 -6.07 20.34
C SER A 109 -6.95 -6.35 20.44
N ASP A 110 -6.55 -7.05 21.50
CA ASP A 110 -5.15 -7.42 21.70
C ASP A 110 -4.66 -8.38 20.62
N GLU A 111 -5.53 -9.27 20.12
CA GLU A 111 -5.20 -10.17 19.01
C GLU A 111 -4.87 -9.39 17.72
N GLN A 112 -5.62 -8.33 17.41
CA GLN A 112 -5.33 -7.47 16.26
C GLN A 112 -3.99 -6.73 16.44
N LYS A 113 -3.72 -6.22 17.64
CA LYS A 113 -2.45 -5.53 17.95
C LYS A 113 -1.26 -6.46 17.77
N VAL A 114 -1.36 -7.70 18.26
CA VAL A 114 -0.31 -8.71 18.10
C VAL A 114 -0.10 -9.02 16.62
N SER A 115 -1.17 -9.27 15.86
CA SER A 115 -1.07 -9.55 14.42
C SER A 115 -0.45 -8.40 13.62
N LEU A 116 -0.80 -7.15 13.94
CA LEU A 116 -0.22 -5.96 13.32
C LEU A 116 1.26 -5.79 13.70
N ALA A 117 1.63 -6.05 14.95
CA ALA A 117 3.01 -5.99 15.41
C ALA A 117 3.90 -7.07 14.75
N GLU A 118 3.36 -8.27 14.56
CA GLU A 118 4.03 -9.33 13.81
C GLU A 118 4.19 -8.95 12.34
N SER A 119 3.13 -8.42 11.72
CA SER A 119 3.17 -7.95 10.33
C SER A 119 4.21 -6.84 10.13
N LYS A 120 4.29 -5.89 11.07
CA LYS A 120 5.33 -4.85 11.09
C LYS A 120 6.72 -5.48 11.08
N ALA A 121 6.98 -6.41 12.01
CA ALA A 121 8.28 -7.05 12.15
C ALA A 121 8.67 -7.83 10.90
N ASP A 122 7.74 -8.63 10.35
CA ASP A 122 7.96 -9.42 9.14
C ASP A 122 8.27 -8.54 7.93
N ASN A 123 7.43 -7.52 7.66
CA ASN A 123 7.63 -6.68 6.49
C ASN A 123 8.92 -5.85 6.59
N SER A 124 9.24 -5.30 7.76
CA SER A 124 10.51 -4.60 7.97
C SER A 124 11.71 -5.51 7.76
N LEU A 125 11.66 -6.74 8.26
CA LEU A 125 12.73 -7.72 8.06
C LEU A 125 12.87 -8.09 6.58
N ARG A 126 11.75 -8.34 5.90
CA ARG A 126 11.72 -8.69 4.48
C ARG A 126 12.30 -7.59 3.60
N LEU A 127 11.95 -6.33 3.85
CA LEU A 127 12.46 -5.20 3.08
C LEU A 127 13.98 -5.02 3.26
N ARG A 128 14.46 -5.08 4.50
CA ARG A 128 15.90 -5.02 4.79
C ARG A 128 16.64 -6.25 4.24
N GLY A 129 16.02 -7.42 4.29
CA GLY A 129 16.59 -8.69 3.85
C GLY A 129 16.68 -8.83 2.32
N MET A 130 15.81 -8.16 1.57
CA MET A 130 15.79 -8.23 0.11
C MET A 130 17.11 -7.80 -0.53
N VAL A 131 17.72 -6.72 -0.05
CA VAL A 131 19.00 -6.25 -0.59
C VAL A 131 20.10 -7.28 -0.37
N GLN A 132 20.17 -7.85 0.84
CA GLN A 132 21.14 -8.88 1.17
C GLN A 132 20.90 -10.18 0.39
N HIS A 133 19.64 -10.51 0.14
CA HIS A 133 19.25 -11.64 -0.70
C HIS A 133 19.79 -11.45 -2.13
N ILE A 134 19.58 -10.30 -2.75
CA ILE A 134 20.11 -10.03 -4.10
C ILE A 134 21.64 -10.17 -4.12
N ARG A 135 22.35 -9.56 -3.16
CA ARG A 135 23.81 -9.66 -3.08
C ARG A 135 24.31 -11.10 -2.92
N THR A 136 23.57 -11.90 -2.14
CA THR A 136 23.93 -13.30 -1.85
C THR A 136 23.74 -14.19 -3.08
N PHE A 137 22.64 -14.04 -3.81
CA PHE A 137 22.27 -14.95 -4.90
C PHE A 137 22.65 -14.45 -6.31
N ALA A 138 22.95 -13.16 -6.48
CA ALA A 138 23.38 -12.60 -7.77
C ALA A 138 24.55 -13.35 -8.44
N PRO A 139 25.61 -13.78 -7.72
CA PRO A 139 26.70 -14.53 -8.32
C PRO A 139 26.24 -15.81 -9.05
N ASP A 140 25.31 -16.54 -8.45
CA ASP A 140 24.78 -17.79 -9.01
C ASP A 140 23.92 -17.52 -10.25
N PHE A 141 23.07 -16.49 -10.21
CA PHE A 141 22.25 -16.09 -11.36
C PHE A 141 23.10 -15.59 -12.54
N ILE A 142 24.17 -14.85 -12.26
CA ILE A 142 25.13 -14.40 -13.28
C ILE A 142 25.85 -15.60 -13.88
N ALA A 143 26.35 -16.53 -13.06
CA ALA A 143 27.05 -17.73 -13.53
C ALA A 143 26.15 -18.64 -14.38
N ALA A 144 24.85 -18.71 -14.06
CA ALA A 144 23.85 -19.43 -14.86
C ALA A 144 23.54 -18.74 -16.21
N GLY A 145 24.02 -17.51 -16.43
CA GLY A 145 23.80 -16.73 -17.64
C GLY A 145 22.37 -16.25 -17.80
N GLY A 146 21.66 -16.00 -16.69
CA GLY A 146 20.27 -15.55 -16.72
C GLY A 146 19.26 -16.59 -17.24
N ARG A 147 19.64 -17.88 -17.35
CA ARG A 147 18.72 -18.96 -17.69
C ARG A 147 17.99 -19.43 -16.43
N SER A 148 16.88 -18.78 -16.12
CA SER A 148 15.83 -19.30 -15.22
C SER A 148 14.64 -19.79 -16.05
#